data_AF-A0A3A8QII8-F1
#
_entry.id   AF-A0A3A8QII8-F1
#
_cell.length_a   1.000
_cell.length_b   1.000
_cell.length_c   1.000
_cell.angle_alpha   90.00
_cell.angle_beta   90.00
_cell.angle_gamma   90.00
#
_symmetry.space_group_name_H-M   'P 1'
#
loop_
_entity.id
_entity.type
_entity.pdbx_description
1 polymer ?
#
loop_
_entity_poly.entity_id
_entity_poly.type
_entity_poly.pdbx_seq_one_letter_code
_entity_poly.pdbx_strand_id
1 'polypeptide(L)'
;MRVLTSTLLVEAVTELSRGTRLVRAKEVLAWCDRNQVDCQGAGLKNQALWDADLEEAGGPHRLLKFKSGECKQSRVGWALIAHGAKAREAAAHLGWRELRWTGENWDWLGGEPPPPPRRPASREAPAQAAAVRG
;
A
#
# COMPACT_ATOMS: atom_id res chain seq x y z
N MET A 1 -1.95 -10.17 -23.55
CA MET A 1 -1.91 -9.41 -22.29
C MET A 1 -0.78 -10.00 -21.45
N ARG A 2 0.17 -9.18 -20.97
CA ARG A 2 1.34 -9.66 -20.20
C ARG A 2 0.99 -9.64 -18.72
N VAL A 3 1.35 -10.67 -17.95
CA VAL A 3 1.11 -10.69 -16.49
C VAL A 3 2.15 -9.82 -15.79
N LEU A 4 1.73 -9.12 -14.73
CA LEU A 4 2.61 -8.28 -13.92
C LEU A 4 3.69 -9.15 -13.24
N THR A 5 4.95 -8.78 -13.43
CA THR A 5 6.14 -9.42 -12.82
C THR A 5 6.87 -8.42 -11.93
N SER A 6 7.83 -8.88 -11.11
CA SER A 6 8.71 -7.99 -10.32
C SER A 6 9.33 -6.87 -11.16
N THR A 7 9.82 -7.20 -12.37
CA THR A 7 10.46 -6.24 -13.27
C THR A 7 9.48 -5.19 -13.77
N LEU A 8 8.26 -5.59 -14.14
CA LEU A 8 7.22 -4.65 -14.57
C LEU A 8 6.71 -3.78 -13.40
N LEU A 9 6.65 -4.32 -12.18
CA LEU A 9 6.34 -3.53 -10.99
C LEU A 9 7.39 -2.44 -10.75
N VAL A 10 8.67 -2.79 -10.85
CA VAL A 10 9.78 -1.83 -10.72
C VAL A 10 9.73 -0.77 -11.81
N GLU A 11 9.44 -1.15 -13.06
CA GLU A 11 9.26 -0.23 -14.17
C GLU A 11 8.12 0.76 -13.90
N ALA A 12 6.94 0.25 -13.51
CA ALA A 12 5.79 1.07 -13.17
C ALA A 12 6.10 2.07 -12.05
N VAL A 13 6.73 1.61 -10.96
CA VAL A 13 7.13 2.48 -9.85
C VAL A 13 8.18 3.49 -10.30
N THR A 14 9.11 3.13 -11.18
CA THR A 14 10.12 4.04 -11.71
C THR A 14 9.51 5.15 -12.54
N GLU A 15 8.58 4.81 -13.43
CA GLU A 15 7.88 5.81 -14.26
C GLU A 15 7.02 6.75 -13.41
N LEU A 16 6.21 6.19 -12.51
CA LEU A 16 5.31 6.95 -11.63
C LEU A 16 6.10 7.80 -10.61
N SER A 17 7.32 7.37 -10.26
CA SER A 17 8.18 8.09 -9.31
C SER A 17 8.64 9.46 -9.83
N ARG A 18 8.47 9.74 -11.12
CA ARG A 18 8.76 11.06 -11.72
C ARG A 18 7.82 12.15 -11.19
N GLY A 19 6.58 11.79 -10.85
CA GLY A 19 5.55 12.73 -10.37
C GLY A 19 5.28 12.66 -8.86
N THR A 20 5.49 11.50 -8.23
CA THR A 20 5.28 11.27 -6.78
C THR A 20 6.44 10.49 -6.20
N ARG A 21 6.81 10.72 -4.93
CA ARG A 21 7.89 9.94 -4.29
C ARG A 21 7.40 8.69 -3.58
N LEU A 22 6.08 8.56 -3.40
CA LEU A 22 5.41 7.38 -2.87
C LEU A 22 4.32 6.97 -3.86
N VAL A 23 4.54 5.85 -4.56
CA VAL A 23 3.64 5.32 -5.57
C VAL A 23 2.68 4.34 -4.92
N ARG A 24 1.38 4.63 -4.94
CA ARG A 24 0.37 3.79 -4.26
C ARG A 24 -0.09 2.65 -5.16
N ALA A 25 -0.61 1.57 -4.56
CA ALA A 25 -1.23 0.45 -5.27
C ALA A 25 -2.21 0.88 -6.37
N LYS A 26 -3.09 1.85 -6.09
CA LYS A 26 -4.03 2.35 -7.10
C LYS A 26 -3.36 2.98 -8.33
N GLU A 27 -2.18 3.58 -8.16
CA GLU A 27 -1.44 4.23 -9.25
C GLU A 27 -0.75 3.17 -10.12
N VAL A 28 -0.23 2.10 -9.51
CA VAL A 28 0.29 0.93 -10.21
C VAL A 28 -0.83 0.21 -10.97
N LEU A 29 -2.00 0.01 -10.37
CA LEU A 29 -3.15 -0.60 -11.06
C LEU A 29 -3.58 0.22 -12.28
N ALA A 30 -3.65 1.55 -12.14
CA ALA A 30 -3.96 2.44 -13.27
C ALA A 30 -2.86 2.41 -14.36
N TRP A 31 -1.60 2.25 -13.97
CA TRP A 31 -0.50 2.06 -14.93
C TRP A 31 -0.63 0.73 -15.67
N CYS A 32 -1.00 -0.35 -14.97
CA CYS A 32 -1.20 -1.67 -15.57
C CYS A 32 -2.32 -1.64 -16.62
N ASP A 33 -3.44 -0.98 -16.31
CA ASP A 33 -4.57 -0.81 -17.23
C ASP A 33 -4.15 -0.09 -18.54
N ARG A 34 -3.45 1.05 -18.40
CA ARG A 34 -2.93 1.80 -19.55
C ARG A 34 -1.94 1.01 -20.41
N ASN A 35 -1.15 0.14 -19.79
CA ASN A 35 -0.10 -0.63 -20.46
C ASN A 35 -0.53 -2.07 -20.84
N GLN A 36 -1.81 -2.42 -20.64
CA GLN A 36 -2.36 -3.75 -20.92
C GLN A 36 -1.59 -4.87 -20.20
N VAL A 37 -1.25 -4.61 -18.93
CA VAL A 37 -0.61 -5.54 -18.01
C VAL A 37 -1.66 -6.11 -17.05
N ASP A 38 -1.70 -7.43 -16.94
CA ASP A 38 -2.59 -8.14 -16.01
C ASP A 38 -2.04 -8.08 -14.59
N CYS A 39 -2.73 -7.34 -13.73
CA CYS A 39 -2.44 -7.27 -12.30
C CYS A 39 -3.27 -8.24 -11.46
N GLN A 40 -4.29 -8.91 -12.04
CA GLN A 40 -5.11 -9.91 -11.34
C GLN A 40 -4.38 -11.25 -11.27
N GLY A 41 -3.87 -11.75 -12.40
CA GLY A 41 -3.39 -13.12 -12.50
C GLY A 41 -4.53 -14.15 -12.40
N ALA A 42 -4.18 -15.43 -12.20
CA ALA A 42 -5.13 -16.54 -12.22
C ALA A 42 -5.87 -16.78 -10.89
N GLY A 43 -5.60 -15.98 -9.85
CA GLY A 43 -5.96 -16.29 -8.46
C GLY A 43 -6.89 -15.26 -7.80
N LEU A 44 -6.54 -14.88 -6.57
CA LEU A 44 -7.26 -13.87 -5.80
C LEU A 44 -7.16 -12.48 -6.44
N LYS A 45 -7.96 -11.55 -5.93
CA LYS A 45 -7.93 -10.15 -6.40
C LYS A 45 -6.51 -9.57 -6.30
N ASN A 46 -6.03 -9.07 -7.43
CA ASN A 46 -4.68 -8.54 -7.60
C ASN A 46 -3.55 -9.54 -7.26
N GLN A 47 -3.75 -10.85 -7.45
CA GLN A 47 -2.75 -11.87 -7.09
C GLN A 47 -1.40 -11.60 -7.76
N ALA A 48 -1.38 -11.31 -9.07
CA ALA A 48 -0.13 -11.04 -9.79
C ALA A 48 0.64 -9.83 -9.23
N LEU A 49 -0.06 -8.82 -8.68
CA LEU A 49 0.59 -7.70 -7.99
C LEU A 49 1.29 -8.15 -6.70
N TRP A 50 0.66 -9.03 -5.93
CA TRP A 50 1.23 -9.53 -4.69
C TRP A 50 2.36 -10.51 -4.94
N ASP A 51 2.25 -11.32 -5.99
CA ASP A 51 3.32 -12.22 -6.43
C ASP A 51 4.52 -11.41 -6.91
N ALA A 52 4.31 -10.36 -7.72
CA ALA A 52 5.38 -9.47 -8.17
C ALA A 52 6.05 -8.71 -7.02
N ASP A 53 5.28 -8.27 -6.03
CA ASP A 53 5.81 -7.64 -4.81
C ASP A 53 6.66 -8.62 -3.99
N LEU A 54 6.19 -9.87 -3.84
CA LEU A 54 6.94 -10.92 -3.13
C LEU A 54 8.21 -11.32 -3.89
N GLU A 55 8.13 -11.46 -5.21
CA GLU A 55 9.26 -11.76 -6.08
C GLU A 55 10.32 -10.65 -6.01
N GLU A 56 9.90 -9.38 -6.06
CA GLU A 56 10.81 -8.24 -5.88
C GLU A 56 11.43 -8.22 -4.48
N ALA A 57 10.65 -8.61 -3.47
CA ALA A 57 11.12 -8.74 -2.10
C ALA A 57 12.10 -9.88 -1.90
N GLY A 58 12.07 -10.96 -2.70
CA GLY A 58 13.05 -12.04 -2.63
C GLY A 58 14.24 -11.85 -3.57
N GLY A 59 14.15 -10.87 -4.47
CA GLY A 59 15.08 -10.65 -5.56
C GLY A 59 16.07 -9.49 -5.31
N PRO A 60 16.24 -8.57 -6.27
CA PRO A 60 17.20 -7.47 -6.13
C PRO A 60 16.83 -6.38 -5.11
N HIS A 61 15.63 -6.42 -4.52
CA HIS A 61 15.13 -5.46 -3.53
C HIS A 61 15.29 -3.98 -3.92
N ARG A 62 14.83 -3.59 -5.10
CA ARG A 62 14.98 -2.21 -5.62
C ARG A 62 13.97 -1.24 -5.05
N LEU A 63 12.89 -1.76 -4.45
CA LEU A 63 11.76 -0.99 -3.93
C LEU A 63 11.70 -1.03 -2.41
N LEU A 64 11.36 0.12 -1.82
CA LEU A 64 10.89 0.22 -0.45
C LEU A 64 9.37 0.02 -0.43
N LYS A 65 8.85 -0.67 0.58
CA LYS A 65 7.43 -0.94 0.73
C LYS A 65 6.85 -0.19 1.92
N PHE A 66 5.66 0.37 1.76
CA PHE A 66 4.94 1.09 2.80
C PHE A 66 3.50 0.58 2.91
N LYS A 67 2.94 0.56 4.11
CA LYS A 67 1.56 0.12 4.36
C LYS A 67 0.90 0.99 5.41
N SER A 68 -0.42 1.17 5.29
CA SER A 68 -1.20 2.05 6.16
C SER A 68 -1.73 1.39 7.44
N GLY A 69 -1.40 0.11 7.69
CA GLY A 69 -1.88 -0.65 8.84
C GLY A 69 -1.74 -2.17 8.63
N GLU A 70 -2.13 -2.96 9.61
CA GLU A 70 -1.91 -4.41 9.57
C GLU A 70 -2.94 -5.16 8.70
N CYS A 71 -4.19 -4.67 8.68
CA CYS A 71 -5.31 -5.30 7.99
C CYS A 71 -5.03 -5.63 6.52
N LYS A 72 -5.60 -6.74 6.02
CA LYS A 72 -5.53 -7.16 4.61
C LYS A 72 -6.05 -6.11 3.62
N GLN A 73 -6.92 -5.20 4.07
CA GLN A 73 -7.50 -4.12 3.25
C GLN A 73 -6.72 -2.81 3.34
N SER A 74 -5.65 -2.75 4.14
CA SER A 74 -4.85 -1.55 4.26
C SER A 74 -4.18 -1.20 2.92
N ARG A 75 -3.91 0.09 2.76
CA ARG A 75 -3.32 0.61 1.52
C ARG A 75 -1.83 0.30 1.54
N VAL A 76 -1.30 -0.04 0.36
CA VAL A 76 0.12 -0.31 0.12
C VAL A 76 0.66 0.70 -0.89
N GLY A 77 1.95 1.01 -0.76
CA GLY A 77 2.69 1.75 -1.77
C GLY A 77 4.17 1.40 -1.75
N TRP A 78 4.85 1.86 -2.79
CA TRP A 78 6.26 1.60 -3.02
C TRP A 78 7.00 2.89 -3.35
N ALA A 79 8.30 2.85 -3.15
CA ALA A 79 9.20 3.89 -3.61
C ALA A 79 10.53 3.30 -4.07
N LEU A 80 11.21 3.98 -4.98
CA LEU A 80 12.61 3.67 -5.28
C LEU A 80 13.48 3.96 -4.05
N ILE A 81 14.48 3.10 -3.79
CA ILE A 81 15.46 3.32 -2.71
C ILE A 81 16.11 4.70 -2.81
N ALA A 82 16.45 5.15 -4.02
CA ALA A 82 17.02 6.48 -4.29
C ALA A 82 16.12 7.65 -3.83
N HIS A 83 14.84 7.40 -3.57
CA HIS A 83 13.88 8.39 -3.07
C HIS A 83 13.44 8.13 -1.63
N GLY A 84 14.09 7.20 -0.93
CA GLY A 84 13.65 6.69 0.36
C GLY A 84 13.39 7.76 1.42
N ALA A 85 14.25 8.77 1.55
CA ALA A 85 14.03 9.86 2.51
C ALA A 85 12.70 10.61 2.26
N LYS A 86 12.50 11.07 1.01
CA LYS A 86 11.27 11.79 0.62
C LYS A 86 10.04 10.89 0.65
N ALA A 87 10.20 9.60 0.34
CA ALA A 87 9.12 8.62 0.40
C ALA A 87 8.68 8.39 1.85
N ARG A 88 9.62 8.29 2.80
CA ARG A 88 9.34 8.16 4.23
C ARG A 88 8.63 9.39 4.79
N GLU A 89 9.05 10.59 4.38
CA GLU A 89 8.34 11.83 4.73
C GLU A 89 6.89 11.78 4.22
N ALA A 90 6.69 11.50 2.93
CA ALA A 90 5.36 11.40 2.35
C ALA A 90 4.50 10.30 3.00
N ALA A 91 5.10 9.16 3.34
CA ALA A 91 4.43 8.08 4.07
C ALA A 91 4.02 8.53 5.48
N ALA A 92 4.90 9.23 6.20
CA ALA A 92 4.62 9.75 7.54
C ALA A 92 3.44 10.74 7.53
N HIS A 93 3.37 11.65 6.55
CA HIS A 93 2.23 12.56 6.37
C HIS A 93 0.90 11.83 6.16
N LEU A 94 0.93 10.61 5.63
CA LEU A 94 -0.24 9.77 5.41
C LEU A 94 -0.51 8.78 6.55
N GLY A 95 0.34 8.75 7.58
CA GLY A 95 0.30 7.76 8.67
C GLY A 95 0.70 6.35 8.23
N TRP A 96 1.50 6.23 7.18
CA TRP A 96 1.99 4.94 6.67
C TRP A 96 3.37 4.64 7.24
N ARG A 97 3.68 3.35 7.38
CA ARG A 97 4.97 2.86 7.87
C ARG A 97 5.64 2.01 6.82
N GLU A 98 6.96 2.05 6.80
CA GLU A 98 7.79 1.20 5.97
C GLU A 98 7.78 -0.24 6.50
N LEU A 99 7.81 -1.20 5.57
CA LEU A 99 8.04 -2.60 5.86
C LEU A 99 9.42 -3.01 5.36
N ARG A 100 10.07 -3.86 6.14
CA ARG A 100 11.34 -4.49 5.83
C ARG A 100 11.11 -5.96 5.54
N TRP A 101 11.69 -6.45 4.44
CA TRP A 101 11.73 -7.87 4.16
C TRP A 101 12.76 -8.55 5.07
N THR A 102 12.37 -9.64 5.73
CA THR A 102 13.22 -10.40 6.66
C THR A 102 13.95 -11.56 5.99
N GLY A 103 13.59 -11.91 4.75
CA GLY A 103 13.97 -13.16 4.09
C GLY A 103 12.78 -14.10 3.91
N GLU A 104 11.81 -14.04 4.83
CA GLU A 104 10.63 -14.93 4.81
C GLU A 104 9.32 -14.14 4.78
N ASN A 105 9.27 -12.99 5.44
CA ASN A 105 8.07 -12.19 5.62
C ASN A 105 8.37 -10.69 5.64
N TRP A 106 7.31 -9.89 5.61
CA TRP A 106 7.36 -8.44 5.74
C TRP A 106 7.12 -8.02 7.19
N ASP A 107 8.09 -7.35 7.80
CA ASP A 107 8.00 -6.80 9.15
C ASP A 107 7.96 -5.27 9.15
N TRP A 108 7.35 -4.69 10.17
CA TRP A 108 7.32 -3.24 10.33
C TRP A 108 8.69 -2.69 10.71
N LEU A 109 9.14 -1.66 9.98
CA LEU A 109 10.37 -0.97 10.34
C LEU A 109 10.15 -0.23 11.67
N GLY A 110 10.82 -0.69 12.72
CA GLY A 110 10.65 -0.23 14.10
C GLY A 110 9.71 -1.08 14.96
N GLY A 111 9.32 -2.28 14.51
CA GLY A 111 8.68 -3.31 15.33
C GLY A 111 7.17 -3.15 15.57
N GLU A 112 6.59 -1.98 15.34
CA GLU A 112 5.17 -1.72 15.59
C GLU A 112 4.41 -1.25 14.34
N PRO A 113 3.22 -1.83 14.05
CA PRO A 113 2.33 -1.30 13.02
C PRO A 113 1.88 0.12 13.37
N PRO A 114 1.55 0.95 12.36
CA PRO A 114 0.88 2.22 12.63
C PRO A 114 -0.49 1.93 13.27
N PRO A 115 -0.92 2.72 14.27
CA PRO A 115 -2.22 2.53 14.90
C PRO A 115 -3.31 2.60 13.82
N PRO A 116 -4.35 1.75 13.91
CA PRO A 116 -5.43 1.78 12.93
C PRO A 116 -6.03 3.19 12.87
N PRO A 117 -6.42 3.69 11.68
CA PRO A 117 -7.07 4.98 11.58
C PRO A 117 -8.30 4.95 12.50
N ARG A 118 -8.33 5.84 13.51
CA ARG A 118 -9.47 5.94 14.42
C ARG A 118 -10.70 6.15 13.55
N ARG A 119 -11.67 5.23 13.60
CA ARG A 119 -12.99 5.51 13.03
C ARG A 119 -13.45 6.83 13.63
N PRO A 120 -13.87 7.83 12.84
CA PRO A 120 -14.55 8.97 13.41
C PRO A 120 -15.71 8.39 14.23
N ALA A 121 -15.71 8.67 15.54
CA ALA A 121 -16.80 8.25 16.40
C ALA A 121 -18.08 8.71 15.71
N SER A 122 -18.95 7.77 15.36
CA SER A 122 -20.31 8.10 14.97
C SER A 122 -20.84 8.98 16.09
N ARG A 123 -21.04 10.26 15.80
CA ARG A 123 -21.65 11.22 16.70
C ARG A 123 -22.99 10.61 17.08
N GLU A 124 -23.07 10.00 18.26
CA GLU A 124 -24.36 9.61 18.84
C GLU A 124 -25.22 10.86 18.79
N ALA A 125 -26.29 10.79 18.01
CA ALA A 125 -27.29 11.83 17.96
C ALA A 125 -27.80 12.02 19.40
N PRO A 126 -28.00 13.27 19.86
CA PRO A 126 -28.55 13.48 21.19
C PRO A 126 -29.92 12.80 21.24
N ALA A 127 -30.09 11.87 22.17
CA ALA A 127 -31.39 11.32 22.52
C ALA A 127 -32.28 12.50 22.95
N GLN A 128 -33.13 12.97 22.03
CA GLN A 128 -34.17 13.94 22.37
C GLN A 128 -35.17 13.23 23.29
N ALA A 129 -35.29 13.81 24.49
CA ALA A 129 -36.33 13.51 25.44
C ALA A 129 -37.72 13.78 24.85
N ALA A 130 -38.68 12.87 25.08
CA ALA A 130 -39.98 13.16 25.71
C ALA A 130 -41.02 12.10 25.31
N ALA A 131 -41.49 11.34 26.30
CA ALA A 131 -42.84 10.79 26.30
C ALA A 131 -43.35 10.72 27.76
N VAL A 132 -43.92 11.85 28.17
CA VAL A 132 -45.13 12.02 28.99
C VAL A 132 -45.50 10.86 29.94
N ARG A 133 -45.42 11.13 31.25
CA ARG A 133 -46.17 10.38 32.28
C ARG A 133 -47.41 11.18 32.66
N GLY A 134 -48.55 10.48 32.68
CA GLY A 134 -49.66 10.64 33.64
C GLY A 134 -50.53 11.87 33.48
#